data_AF-A0A9Q1HKH1-F1
#
_entry.id   AF-A0A9Q1HKH1-F1
#
_cell.length_a   1.000
_cell.length_b   1.000
_cell.length_c   1.000
_cell.angle_alpha   90.00
_cell.angle_beta   90.00
_cell.angle_gamma   90.00
#
_symmetry.space_group_name_H-M   'P 1'
#
loop_
_entity.id
_entity.type
_entity.pdbx_description
1 polymer ?
#
loop_
_entity_poly.entity_id
_entity_poly.type
_entity_poly.pdbx_seq_one_letter_code
_entity_poly.pdbx_strand_id
1 'polypeptide(L)'
;MRLSTRRRPISREERVAIRDLKSNSNIVIRQADKGGAVTILNTVDYIKEAESQLNNSSFYKKLTYNPCAQFKKDLKSMINTFSSEGQSEAVKDIPILQNTGCGLRFPPGDPYCE
;
A
#
# COMPACT_ATOMS: atom_id res chain seq x y z
N MET A 1 11.77 6.81 -25.22
CA MET A 1 11.54 5.59 -26.02
C MET A 1 11.27 4.43 -25.05
N ARG A 2 10.00 4.06 -24.82
CA ARG A 2 9.68 2.82 -24.07
C ARG A 2 9.97 1.66 -25.01
N LEU A 3 11.01 0.89 -24.73
CA LEU A 3 11.26 -0.35 -25.46
C LEU A 3 10.03 -1.24 -25.25
N SER A 4 9.28 -1.48 -26.34
CA SER A 4 8.24 -2.49 -26.39
C SER A 4 8.93 -3.84 -26.19
N THR A 5 9.02 -4.30 -24.95
CA THR A 5 9.49 -5.64 -24.66
C THR A 5 8.39 -6.59 -25.12
N ARG A 6 8.62 -7.35 -26.20
CA ARG A 6 7.83 -8.56 -26.48
C ARG A 6 7.84 -9.37 -25.20
N ARG A 7 6.68 -9.52 -24.56
CA ARG A 7 6.52 -10.38 -23.39
C ARG A 7 6.69 -11.82 -23.85
N ARG A 8 7.91 -12.35 -23.74
CA ARG A 8 8.15 -13.76 -23.97
C ARG A 8 7.47 -14.57 -22.86
N PRO A 9 6.92 -15.75 -23.17
CA PRO A 9 6.45 -16.66 -22.14
C PRO A 9 7.57 -16.95 -21.14
N ILE A 10 7.19 -17.09 -19.87
CA ILE A 10 8.11 -17.53 -18.82
C ILE A 10 8.57 -18.96 -19.15
N SER A 11 9.86 -19.25 -19.03
CA SER A 11 10.40 -20.59 -19.28
C SER A 11 10.03 -21.55 -18.15
N ARG A 12 10.33 -22.84 -18.32
CA ARG A 12 10.09 -23.83 -17.25
C ARG A 12 11.00 -23.58 -16.06
N GLU A 13 12.25 -23.23 -16.32
CA GLU A 13 13.30 -22.95 -15.35
C GLU A 13 12.94 -21.70 -14.54
N GLU A 14 12.47 -20.64 -15.19
CA GLU A 14 12.00 -19.43 -14.52
C GLU A 14 10.78 -19.69 -13.63
N ARG A 15 9.84 -20.54 -14.07
CA ARG A 15 8.70 -20.96 -13.24
C ARG A 15 9.13 -21.77 -12.01
N VAL A 16 10.19 -22.57 -12.12
CA VAL A 16 10.76 -23.30 -10.99
C VAL A 16 11.41 -22.30 -10.02
N ALA A 17 12.29 -21.42 -10.52
CA ALA A 17 12.93 -20.39 -9.71
C ALA A 17 11.93 -19.49 -8.97
N ILE A 18 10.82 -19.08 -9.62
CA ILE A 18 9.75 -18.32 -8.97
C ILE A 18 9.08 -19.13 -7.85
N ARG A 19 8.84 -20.42 -8.07
CA ARG A 19 8.25 -21.30 -7.03
C ARG A 19 9.18 -21.47 -5.86
N ASP A 20 10.47 -21.66 -6.11
CA ASP A 20 11.50 -21.81 -5.08
C ASP A 20 11.68 -20.52 -4.27
N LEU A 21 11.66 -19.36 -4.93
CA LEU A 21 11.65 -18.06 -4.25
C LEU A 21 10.41 -17.89 -3.37
N LYS A 22 9.24 -18.32 -3.86
CA LYS A 22 7.98 -18.20 -3.12
C LYS A 22 7.90 -19.16 -1.93
N SER A 23 8.51 -20.33 -2.00
CA SER A 23 8.50 -21.33 -0.93
C SER A 23 9.58 -21.09 0.13
N ASN A 24 10.57 -20.23 -0.14
CA ASN A 24 11.63 -19.91 0.82
C ASN A 24 11.11 -19.02 1.97
N SER A 25 10.93 -19.63 3.15
CA SER A 25 10.47 -18.95 4.36
C SER A 25 11.51 -18.01 4.99
N ASN A 26 12.75 -18.01 4.54
CA ASN A 26 13.81 -17.15 5.07
C ASN A 26 13.79 -15.76 4.43
N ILE A 27 13.00 -15.53 3.38
CA ILE A 27 12.90 -14.24 2.69
C ILE A 27 11.46 -13.72 2.66
N VAL A 28 11.34 -12.40 2.70
CA VAL A 28 10.09 -11.66 2.51
C VAL A 28 10.17 -10.91 1.19
N ILE A 29 9.20 -11.16 0.31
CA ILE A 29 9.09 -10.50 -1.00
C ILE A 29 7.87 -9.58 -0.98
N ARG A 30 8.07 -8.28 -1.22
CA ARG A 30 7.00 -7.27 -1.26
C ARG A 30 7.21 -6.30 -2.42
N GLN A 31 6.14 -5.65 -2.85
CA GLN A 31 6.25 -4.52 -3.77
C GLN A 31 6.99 -3.38 -3.05
N ALA A 32 7.93 -2.75 -3.75
CA ALA A 32 8.63 -1.58 -3.21
C ALA A 32 7.65 -0.39 -3.11
N ASP A 33 7.73 0.35 -2.02
CA ASP A 33 6.93 1.56 -1.77
C ASP A 33 7.13 2.62 -2.87
N LYS A 34 8.35 2.72 -3.41
CA LYS A 34 8.74 3.69 -4.44
C LYS A 34 9.20 2.97 -5.71
N GLY A 35 8.75 3.46 -6.87
CA GLY A 35 9.35 3.11 -8.17
C GLY A 35 8.93 1.78 -8.81
N GLY A 36 7.82 1.15 -8.39
CA GLY A 36 7.27 -0.04 -9.08
C GLY A 36 8.19 -1.28 -9.06
N ALA A 37 9.22 -1.27 -8.23
CA ALA A 37 10.17 -2.35 -8.07
C ALA A 37 9.66 -3.41 -7.08
N VAL A 38 10.47 -4.45 -6.86
CA VAL A 38 10.24 -5.50 -5.85
C VAL A 38 11.36 -5.43 -4.82
N THR A 39 11.01 -5.55 -3.55
CA THR A 39 11.93 -5.62 -2.42
C THR A 39 11.99 -7.04 -1.90
N ILE A 40 13.21 -7.53 -1.64
CA ILE A 40 13.48 -8.84 -1.05
C ILE A 40 14.34 -8.61 0.18
N LEU A 41 13.90 -9.12 1.34
CA LEU A 41 14.59 -8.98 2.62
C LEU A 41 14.69 -10.33 3.32
N ASN A 42 15.71 -10.53 4.15
CA ASN A 42 15.71 -11.64 5.10
C ASN A 42 14.56 -11.45 6.10
N THR A 43 13.91 -12.54 6.47
CA THR A 43 12.73 -12.51 7.35
C THR A 43 13.07 -11.99 8.75
N VAL A 44 14.22 -12.37 9.30
CA VAL A 44 14.66 -11.93 10.64
C VAL A 44 14.90 -10.43 10.65
N ASP A 45 15.63 -9.92 9.64
CA ASP A 45 15.91 -8.49 9.53
C ASP A 45 14.65 -7.68 9.26
N TYR A 46 13.74 -8.20 8.43
CA TYR A 46 12.44 -7.57 8.15
C TYR A 46 11.61 -7.40 9.43
N ILE A 47 11.51 -8.44 10.26
CA ILE A 47 10.77 -8.38 11.53
C ILE A 47 11.43 -7.39 12.48
N LYS A 48 12.76 -7.51 12.65
CA LYS A 48 13.52 -6.61 13.52
C LYS A 48 13.36 -5.14 13.15
N GLU A 49 13.43 -4.83 11.86
CA GLU A 49 13.24 -3.45 11.39
C GLU A 49 11.81 -2.97 11.60
N ALA A 50 10.81 -3.81 11.30
CA ALA A 50 9.41 -3.48 11.54
C ALA A 50 9.15 -3.14 13.01
N GLU A 51 9.66 -3.96 13.94
CA GLU A 51 9.54 -3.72 15.38
C GLU A 51 10.29 -2.46 15.82
N SER A 52 11.49 -2.22 15.30
CA SER A 52 12.28 -1.02 15.57
C SER A 52 11.49 0.24 15.22
N GLN A 53 10.87 0.27 14.02
CA GLN A 53 10.07 1.41 13.58
C GLN A 53 8.80 1.58 14.39
N LEU A 54 8.06 0.49 14.66
CA LEU A 54 6.81 0.54 15.42
C LEU A 54 7.00 0.99 16.88
N ASN A 55 8.17 0.70 17.47
CA ASN A 55 8.52 1.13 18.82
C ASN A 55 9.14 2.53 18.88
N ASN A 56 9.40 3.17 17.73
CA ASN A 56 10.06 4.47 17.69
C ASN A 56 9.07 5.63 17.94
N SER A 57 8.93 6.01 19.21
CA SER A 57 8.06 7.10 19.65
C SER A 57 8.55 8.50 19.25
N SER A 58 9.79 8.64 18.78
CA SER A 58 10.34 9.91 18.32
C SER A 58 9.76 10.33 16.97
N PHE A 59 9.38 9.35 16.13
CA PHE A 59 8.80 9.60 14.80
C PHE A 59 7.35 9.15 14.67
N TYR A 60 6.91 8.14 15.43
CA TYR A 60 5.57 7.58 15.33
C TYR A 60 4.79 7.74 16.64
N LYS A 61 3.48 7.99 16.52
CA LYS A 61 2.56 8.06 17.65
C LYS A 61 1.46 7.01 17.50
N LYS A 62 1.29 6.18 18.53
CA LYS A 62 0.18 5.21 18.59
C LYS A 62 -1.15 5.95 18.70
N LEU A 63 -2.08 5.62 17.80
CA LEU A 63 -3.44 6.14 17.82
C LEU A 63 -4.34 5.28 18.71
N THR A 64 -5.27 5.91 19.42
CA THR A 64 -6.24 5.22 20.30
C THR A 64 -7.50 4.78 19.57
N TYR A 65 -7.74 5.31 18.38
CA TYR A 65 -8.88 4.98 17.51
C TYR A 65 -8.48 5.15 16.04
N ASN A 66 -9.27 4.61 15.12
CA ASN A 66 -9.08 4.81 13.67
C ASN A 66 -9.64 6.18 13.24
N PRO A 67 -8.80 7.15 12.83
CA PRO A 67 -9.25 8.48 12.44
C PRO A 67 -9.76 8.55 10.98
N CYS A 68 -9.74 7.45 10.22
CA CYS A 68 -10.04 7.45 8.79
C CYS A 68 -11.42 8.06 8.47
N ALA A 69 -12.45 7.74 9.24
CA ALA A 69 -13.79 8.32 9.05
C ALA A 69 -13.80 9.84 9.25
N GLN A 70 -13.08 10.33 10.25
CA GLN A 70 -12.94 11.76 10.53
C GLN A 70 -12.18 12.46 9.40
N PHE A 71 -11.04 11.92 8.98
CA PHE A 71 -10.26 12.48 7.88
C PHE A 71 -11.02 12.49 6.55
N LYS A 72 -11.83 11.46 6.27
CA LYS A 72 -12.72 11.44 5.10
C LYS A 72 -13.73 12.59 5.15
N LYS A 73 -14.33 12.85 6.33
CA LYS A 73 -15.27 13.96 6.52
C LYS A 73 -14.57 15.32 6.34
N ASP A 74 -13.40 15.48 6.94
CA ASP A 74 -12.63 16.73 6.87
C ASP A 74 -12.15 17.01 5.45
N LEU A 75 -11.66 16.00 4.73
CA LEU A 75 -11.31 16.10 3.31
C LEU A 75 -12.50 16.52 2.46
N LYS A 76 -13.67 15.90 2.63
CA LYS A 76 -14.89 16.29 1.91
C LYS A 76 -15.29 17.73 2.22
N SER A 77 -15.21 18.15 3.49
CA SER A 77 -15.51 19.52 3.89
C SER A 77 -14.56 20.52 3.23
N MET A 78 -13.24 20.27 3.29
CA MET A 78 -12.24 21.12 2.65
C MET A 78 -12.51 21.22 1.15
N ILE A 79 -12.69 20.09 0.46
CA ILE A 79 -12.96 20.05 -0.97
C ILE A 79 -14.21 20.86 -1.32
N ASN A 80 -15.29 20.73 -0.54
CA ASN A 80 -16.52 21.48 -0.78
C ASN A 80 -16.33 22.99 -0.58
N THR A 81 -15.57 23.41 0.44
CA THR A 81 -15.22 24.82 0.66
C THR A 81 -14.40 25.39 -0.49
N PHE A 82 -13.44 24.63 -1.04
CA PHE A 82 -12.67 25.05 -2.21
C PHE A 82 -13.46 24.93 -3.53
N SER A 83 -14.51 24.08 -3.59
CA SER A 83 -15.30 23.85 -4.80
C SER A 83 -16.37 24.92 -5.05
N SER A 84 -16.76 25.73 -4.05
CA SER A 84 -17.60 26.91 -4.29
C SER A 84 -16.91 27.99 -5.14
N GLU A 85 -15.60 27.85 -5.41
CA GLU A 85 -14.81 28.73 -6.26
C GLU A 85 -14.57 28.16 -7.68
N GLY A 86 -15.10 26.97 -8.00
CA GLY A 86 -15.10 26.39 -9.36
C GLY A 86 -14.68 24.92 -9.38
N GLN A 87 -15.53 24.03 -9.91
CA GLN A 87 -15.17 22.62 -10.08
C GLN A 87 -14.49 22.37 -11.43
N SER A 88 -13.48 21.49 -11.40
CA SER A 88 -13.19 20.59 -12.52
C SER A 88 -13.71 19.20 -12.17
N GLU A 89 -14.31 18.52 -13.14
CA GLU A 89 -14.95 17.20 -13.00
C GLU A 89 -13.99 16.11 -12.43
N ALA A 90 -12.68 16.34 -12.49
CA ALA A 90 -11.62 15.43 -12.08
C ALA A 90 -11.56 15.12 -10.56
N VAL A 91 -12.16 15.94 -9.69
CA VAL A 91 -12.13 15.70 -8.23
C VAL A 91 -13.03 14.53 -7.81
N LYS A 92 -14.08 14.24 -8.59
CA LYS A 92 -15.05 13.15 -8.33
C LYS A 92 -14.43 11.75 -8.48
N ASP A 93 -13.32 11.65 -9.21
CA ASP A 93 -12.61 10.39 -9.48
C ASP A 93 -11.46 10.10 -8.51
N ILE A 94 -11.23 10.95 -7.49
CA ILE A 94 -10.20 10.69 -6.48
C ILE A 94 -10.64 9.47 -5.64
N PRO A 95 -9.89 8.35 -5.66
CA PRO A 95 -10.32 7.08 -5.02
C PRO A 95 -10.54 7.19 -3.50
N ILE A 96 -9.87 8.15 -2.86
CA ILE A 96 -9.94 8.43 -1.42
C ILE A 96 -11.34 8.98 -1.02
N LEU A 97 -12.07 9.56 -1.97
CA LEU A 97 -13.41 10.13 -1.76
C LEU A 97 -14.54 9.16 -2.09
N GLN A 98 -14.24 8.13 -2.87
CA GLN A 98 -15.15 7.03 -3.15
C GLN A 98 -15.12 6.08 -1.95
N ASN A 99 -16.29 5.53 -1.56
CA ASN A 99 -16.44 4.49 -0.52
C ASN A 99 -15.79 3.16 -0.94
N THR A 100 -14.57 3.21 -1.47
CA THR A 100 -13.71 2.07 -1.58
C THR A 100 -12.95 2.03 -0.27
N GLY A 101 -13.16 0.97 0.52
CA GLY A 101 -12.30 0.67 1.65
C GLY A 101 -10.85 0.83 1.20
N CYS A 102 -10.00 1.39 2.06
CA CYS A 102 -8.56 1.53 1.85
C CYS A 102 -8.09 0.32 1.03
N GLY A 103 -7.60 0.53 -0.21
CA GLY A 103 -7.35 -0.53 -1.20
C GLY A 103 -6.29 -1.58 -0.78
N LEU A 104 -5.89 -1.56 0.48
CA LEU A 104 -5.26 -2.64 1.20
C LEU A 104 -6.35 -3.71 1.42
N ARG A 105 -6.22 -4.86 0.76
CA ARG A 105 -7.00 -6.05 1.13
C ARG A 105 -6.64 -6.40 2.59
N PHE A 106 -7.43 -5.90 3.54
CA PHE A 106 -7.32 -6.31 4.93
C PHE A 106 -7.87 -7.73 5.07
N PRO A 107 -7.30 -8.56 5.94
CA PRO A 107 -7.88 -9.85 6.25
C PRO A 107 -9.31 -9.65 6.81
N PRO A 108 -10.28 -10.52 6.45
CA PRO A 108 -11.62 -10.43 7.01
C PRO A 108 -11.57 -10.53 8.54
N GLY A 109 -12.15 -9.54 9.24
CA GLY A 109 -12.13 -9.44 10.70
C GLY A 109 -11.12 -8.45 11.30
N ASP A 110 -10.44 -7.64 10.47
CA ASP A 110 -9.54 -6.59 10.96
C ASP A 110 -10.34 -5.44 11.65
N PRO A 111 -10.16 -5.20 12.96
CA PRO A 111 -10.89 -4.17 13.69
C PRO A 111 -10.48 -2.74 13.31
N TYR A 112 -9.46 -2.57 12.47
CA TYR A 112 -8.93 -1.26 12.09
C TYR A 112 -9.39 -0.76 10.73
N CYS A 113 -10.22 -1.47 9.97
CA CYS A 113 -10.88 -0.96 8.76
C CYS A 113 -12.25 -1.62 8.53
N GLU A 114 -13.32 -0.82 8.61
CA GLU A 114 -14.65 -1.09 8.00
C GLU A 114 -14.72 -0.53 6.57
#